data_AF-A0A9Q9EGZ7-F1
#
_entry.id   AF-A0A9Q9EGZ7-F1
#
_cell.length_a   1.000
_cell.length_b   1.000
_cell.length_c   1.000
_cell.angle_alpha   90.00
_cell.angle_beta   90.00
_cell.angle_gamma   90.00
#
_symmetry.space_group_name_H-M   'P 1'
#
loop_
_entity.id
_entity.type
_entity.pdbx_description
1 polymer ?
#
loop_
_entity_poly.entity_id
_entity_poly.type
_entity_poly.pdbx_seq_one_letter_code
_entity_poly.pdbx_strand_id
1 'polypeptide(L)'
;MVVIYASATASVNPADAEDSDVLSRSECWAALERICRDPVPHIDQISACRVVHESKDVDGHLKGLTRMIKGEGSHGEVEEVAILKRPVMIEFEFPKTGSFITSILAPGSGGKKAKDLYLTQMYEWHCPEIKEGSQDHWDRQAEYFQMAMDIVGHTVEEVQKMKKDGVLKDV
;
A
#
# COMPACT_ATOMS: atom_id res chain seq x y z
N MET A 1 -9.06 21.21 11.76
CA MET A 1 -8.87 19.75 11.89
C MET A 1 -7.41 19.48 11.58
N VAL A 2 -6.74 18.70 12.40
CA VAL A 2 -5.35 18.32 12.13
C VAL A 2 -5.34 17.20 11.10
N VAL A 3 -4.45 17.31 10.12
CA VAL A 3 -4.15 16.25 9.18
C VAL A 3 -2.70 15.87 9.39
N ILE A 4 -2.45 14.60 9.68
CA ILE A 4 -1.10 14.08 9.90
C ILE A 4 -0.66 13.34 8.65
N TYR A 5 0.46 13.79 8.10
CA TYR A 5 1.07 13.20 6.93
C TYR A 5 2.28 12.36 7.33
N ALA A 6 2.37 11.17 6.77
CA ALA A 6 3.55 10.31 6.90
C ALA A 6 3.83 9.64 5.56
N SER A 7 5.11 9.40 5.26
CA SER A 7 5.48 8.61 4.11
C SER A 7 6.77 7.85 4.34
N ALA A 8 6.92 6.74 3.65
CA ALA A 8 8.13 5.95 3.64
C ALA A 8 8.31 5.32 2.26
N THR A 9 9.57 5.03 1.93
CA THR A 9 9.96 4.43 0.66
C THR A 9 10.88 3.26 0.93
N ALA A 10 10.62 2.13 0.27
CA ALA A 10 11.51 0.97 0.27
C ALA A 10 11.95 0.64 -1.15
N SER A 11 13.19 0.16 -1.30
CA SER A 11 13.62 -0.48 -2.54
C SER A 11 12.91 -1.82 -2.65
N VAL A 12 12.24 -2.07 -3.76
CA VAL A 12 11.58 -3.34 -4.01
C VAL A 12 12.61 -4.46 -4.15
N ASN A 13 13.71 -4.16 -4.84
CA ASN A 13 14.80 -5.08 -5.10
C ASN A 13 16.00 -4.71 -4.22
N PRO A 14 16.49 -5.62 -3.36
CA PRO A 14 17.74 -5.41 -2.63
C PRO A 14 18.91 -5.14 -3.58
N ALA A 15 19.90 -4.36 -3.12
CA ALA A 15 21.06 -4.02 -3.95
C ALA A 15 21.88 -5.26 -4.35
N ASP A 16 21.86 -6.29 -3.50
CA ASP A 16 22.53 -7.58 -3.65
C ASP A 16 21.62 -8.68 -4.23
N ALA A 17 20.39 -8.35 -4.67
CA ALA A 17 19.51 -9.33 -5.27
C ALA A 17 20.12 -9.95 -6.53
N GLU A 18 20.14 -11.29 -6.57
CA GLU A 18 20.49 -12.06 -7.76
C GLU A 18 19.47 -11.80 -8.88
N ASP A 19 19.90 -11.90 -10.14
CA ASP A 19 19.05 -11.54 -11.28
C ASP A 19 17.77 -12.39 -11.38
N SER A 20 17.79 -13.64 -10.88
CA SER A 20 16.60 -14.50 -10.79
C SER A 20 15.56 -14.01 -9.79
N ASP A 21 15.97 -13.23 -8.79
CA ASP A 21 15.11 -12.73 -7.71
C ASP A 21 14.63 -11.30 -7.95
N VAL A 22 15.14 -10.63 -8.99
CA VAL A 22 14.74 -9.25 -9.34
C VAL A 22 13.30 -9.21 -9.80
N LEU A 23 12.45 -8.56 -9.03
CA LEU A 23 11.08 -8.26 -9.40
C LEU A 23 11.03 -7.23 -10.52
N SER A 24 10.33 -7.57 -11.60
CA SER A 24 9.93 -6.66 -12.66
C SER A 24 8.77 -5.76 -12.20
N ARG A 25 8.50 -4.68 -12.94
CA ARG A 25 7.35 -3.80 -12.64
C ARG A 25 6.02 -4.53 -12.77
N SER A 26 5.87 -5.42 -13.75
CA SER A 26 4.65 -6.21 -13.94
C SER A 26 4.42 -7.18 -12.80
N GLU A 27 5.45 -7.88 -12.34
CA GLU A 27 5.38 -8.78 -11.18
C GLU A 27 4.98 -8.01 -9.91
N CYS A 28 5.61 -6.86 -9.66
CA CYS A 28 5.27 -6.00 -8.52
C CYS A 28 3.82 -5.54 -8.58
N TRP A 29 3.37 -5.09 -9.75
CA TRP A 29 2.00 -4.65 -9.92
C TRP A 29 1.00 -5.78 -9.66
N ALA A 30 1.27 -6.99 -10.18
CA ALA A 30 0.43 -8.15 -9.94
C ALA A 30 0.33 -8.48 -8.44
N ALA A 31 1.44 -8.38 -7.71
CA ALA A 31 1.46 -8.57 -6.26
C ALA A 31 0.67 -7.48 -5.52
N LEU A 32 0.88 -6.20 -5.84
CA LEU A 32 0.15 -5.08 -5.22
C LEU A 32 -1.35 -5.16 -5.51
N GLU A 33 -1.76 -5.56 -6.71
CA GLU A 33 -3.16 -5.79 -7.05
C GLU A 33 -3.76 -6.95 -6.25
N ARG A 34 -2.99 -8.01 -5.99
CA ARG A 34 -3.40 -9.12 -5.14
C ARG A 34 -3.57 -8.70 -3.69
N ILE A 35 -2.61 -7.97 -3.12
CA ILE A 35 -2.68 -7.41 -1.76
C ILE A 35 -3.86 -6.44 -1.64
N CYS A 36 -4.11 -5.64 -2.68
CA CYS A 36 -5.26 -4.75 -2.75
C CYS A 36 -6.60 -5.52 -2.72
N ARG A 37 -6.71 -6.67 -3.39
CA ARG A 37 -7.93 -7.48 -3.33
C ARG A 37 -8.10 -8.24 -2.02
N ASP A 38 -7.01 -8.78 -1.48
CA ASP A 38 -7.01 -9.63 -0.29
C ASP A 38 -5.85 -9.24 0.64
N PRO A 39 -6.01 -8.21 1.48
CA PRO A 39 -4.93 -7.68 2.30
C PRO A 39 -4.66 -8.50 3.56
N VAL A 40 -5.64 -9.27 4.04
CA VAL A 40 -5.59 -9.96 5.34
C VAL A 40 -4.39 -10.89 5.48
N PRO A 41 -3.97 -11.66 4.45
CA PRO A 41 -2.79 -12.51 4.56
C PRO A 41 -1.45 -11.74 4.53
N HIS A 42 -1.47 -10.44 4.24
CA HIS A 42 -0.29 -9.66 3.85
C HIS A 42 -0.10 -8.37 4.66
N ILE A 43 -1.10 -7.93 5.43
CA ILE A 43 -1.09 -6.66 6.17
C ILE A 43 -1.64 -6.91 7.57
N ASP A 44 -0.73 -7.01 8.55
CA ASP A 44 -1.04 -7.36 9.94
C ASP A 44 -2.07 -6.44 10.61
N GLN A 45 -2.17 -5.18 10.15
CA GLN A 45 -3.12 -4.21 10.68
C GLN A 45 -4.56 -4.49 10.24
N ILE A 46 -4.81 -5.44 9.33
CA ILE A 46 -6.14 -5.76 8.78
C ILE A 46 -6.53 -7.19 9.15
N SER A 47 -7.52 -7.32 10.04
CA SER A 47 -8.02 -8.61 10.55
C SER A 47 -9.10 -9.25 9.69
N ALA A 48 -9.83 -8.43 8.92
CA ALA A 48 -10.87 -8.91 8.01
C ALA A 48 -11.01 -7.96 6.82
N CYS A 49 -11.34 -8.54 5.66
CA CYS A 49 -11.65 -7.82 4.42
C CYS A 49 -12.82 -8.51 3.72
N ARG A 50 -13.75 -7.73 3.20
CA ARG A 50 -14.73 -8.21 2.21
C ARG A 50 -14.86 -7.20 1.07
N VAL A 51 -14.74 -7.70 -0.15
CA VAL A 51 -14.98 -6.89 -1.34
C VAL A 51 -16.48 -6.64 -1.51
N VAL A 52 -16.85 -5.39 -1.70
CA VAL A 52 -18.23 -4.94 -1.94
C VAL A 52 -18.46 -4.71 -3.43
N HIS A 53 -17.47 -4.14 -4.11
CA HIS A 53 -17.57 -3.80 -5.52
C HIS A 53 -16.22 -3.87 -6.20
N GLU A 54 -16.18 -4.35 -7.44
CA GLU A 54 -15.04 -4.24 -8.33
C GLU A 54 -15.46 -3.56 -9.63
N SER A 55 -14.57 -2.75 -10.18
CA SER A 55 -14.71 -2.20 -11.51
C SER A 55 -13.45 -2.48 -12.34
N LYS A 56 -13.69 -2.77 -13.62
CA LYS A 56 -12.63 -3.07 -14.58
C LYS A 56 -12.57 -2.03 -15.70
N ASP A 57 -11.41 -1.88 -16.31
CA ASP A 57 -11.26 -1.12 -17.55
C ASP A 57 -11.73 -1.94 -18.77
N VAL A 58 -11.55 -1.37 -19.96
CA VAL A 58 -11.97 -2.00 -21.22
C VAL A 58 -11.19 -3.27 -21.55
N ASP A 59 -9.98 -3.40 -21.00
CA ASP A 59 -9.07 -4.54 -21.21
C ASP A 59 -9.23 -5.60 -20.10
N GLY A 60 -10.14 -5.36 -19.14
CA GLY A 60 -10.46 -6.28 -18.07
C GLY A 60 -9.55 -6.18 -16.84
N HIS A 61 -8.67 -5.18 -16.77
CA HIS A 61 -7.83 -4.92 -15.60
C HIS A 61 -8.62 -4.21 -14.50
N LEU A 62 -8.27 -4.45 -13.25
CA LEU A 62 -8.90 -3.77 -12.11
C LEU A 62 -8.55 -2.29 -12.14
N LYS A 63 -9.57 -1.42 -12.14
CA LYS A 63 -9.41 0.03 -12.05
C LYS A 63 -9.94 0.62 -10.74
N GLY A 64 -10.82 -0.12 -10.06
CA GLY A 64 -11.35 0.31 -8.77
C GLY A 64 -11.93 -0.84 -7.97
N LEU A 65 -11.87 -0.71 -6.65
CA LEU A 65 -12.28 -1.71 -5.67
C LEU A 65 -12.88 -0.99 -4.47
N THR A 66 -14.09 -1.35 -4.06
CA THR A 66 -14.65 -0.93 -2.76
C THR A 66 -14.68 -2.14 -1.86
N ARG A 67 -14.12 -2.02 -0.66
CA ARG A 67 -14.06 -3.08 0.34
C ARG A 67 -14.41 -2.56 1.72
N MET A 68 -14.92 -3.45 2.56
CA MET A 68 -14.99 -3.20 3.99
C MET A 68 -13.81 -3.89 4.66
N ILE A 69 -13.07 -3.15 5.48
CA ILE A 69 -11.93 -3.67 6.22
C ILE A 69 -12.12 -3.47 7.72
N LYS A 70 -11.60 -4.41 8.50
CA LYS A 70 -11.58 -4.33 9.96
C LYS A 70 -10.13 -4.25 10.42
N GLY A 71 -9.77 -3.12 11.03
CA GLY A 71 -8.47 -2.96 11.67
C GLY A 71 -8.27 -3.95 12.83
N GLU A 72 -7.04 -4.39 13.05
CA GLU A 72 -6.69 -5.23 14.20
C GLU A 72 -7.08 -4.50 15.52
N GLY A 73 -7.77 -5.21 16.42
CA GLY A 73 -8.29 -4.64 17.65
C GLY A 73 -9.48 -3.66 17.50
N SER A 74 -10.00 -3.43 16.28
CA SER A 74 -11.14 -2.53 16.08
C SER A 74 -12.50 -3.21 16.37
N HIS A 75 -13.51 -2.39 16.72
CA HIS A 75 -14.87 -2.88 16.99
C HIS A 75 -15.79 -2.86 15.75
N GLY A 76 -15.33 -2.41 14.58
CA GLY A 76 -16.18 -2.26 13.41
C GLY A 76 -15.42 -2.25 12.08
N GLU A 77 -16.18 -2.46 11.00
CA GLU A 77 -15.69 -2.33 9.63
C GLU A 77 -15.68 -0.86 9.20
N VAL A 78 -14.69 -0.49 8.39
CA VAL A 78 -14.60 0.79 7.70
C VAL A 78 -14.64 0.53 6.19
N GLU A 79 -15.36 1.37 5.46
CA GLU A 79 -15.35 1.35 4.01
C GLU A 79 -14.05 1.99 3.50
N GLU A 80 -13.39 1.29 2.58
CA GLU A 80 -12.21 1.76 1.87
C GLU A 80 -12.44 1.62 0.36
N VAL A 81 -12.16 2.69 -0.38
CA VAL A 81 -12.30 2.76 -1.82
C VAL A 81 -10.91 2.87 -2.44
N ALA A 82 -10.49 1.84 -3.16
CA ALA A 82 -9.25 1.82 -3.89
C ALA A 82 -9.45 2.19 -5.37
N ILE A 83 -8.60 3.07 -5.91
CA ILE A 83 -8.49 3.41 -7.32
C ILE A 83 -7.11 2.99 -7.81
N LEU A 84 -7.09 2.13 -8.83
CA LEU A 84 -5.87 1.57 -9.37
C LEU A 84 -5.50 2.29 -10.68
N LYS A 85 -4.36 2.98 -10.68
CA LYS A 85 -3.77 3.67 -11.82
C LYS A 85 -2.57 2.85 -12.34
N ARG A 86 -2.86 1.71 -12.96
CA ARG A 86 -1.86 0.75 -13.44
C ARG A 86 -0.85 1.42 -14.39
N PRO A 87 0.45 1.11 -14.32
CA PRO A 87 1.16 0.30 -13.29
C PRO A 87 1.84 1.16 -12.22
N VAL A 88 1.32 2.36 -11.94
CA VAL A 88 2.05 3.41 -11.20
C VAL A 88 1.57 3.54 -9.77
N MET A 89 0.27 3.48 -9.53
CA MET A 89 -0.27 3.98 -8.27
C MET A 89 -1.56 3.27 -7.88
N ILE A 90 -1.76 3.10 -6.57
CA ILE A 90 -3.04 2.77 -5.96
C ILE A 90 -3.35 3.84 -4.91
N GLU A 91 -4.51 4.46 -5.03
CA GLU A 91 -5.04 5.40 -4.04
C GLU A 91 -6.14 4.70 -3.26
N PHE A 92 -6.11 4.78 -1.94
CA PHE A 92 -7.14 4.29 -1.04
C PHE A 92 -7.75 5.48 -0.32
N GLU A 93 -9.07 5.61 -0.38
CA GLU A 93 -9.84 6.62 0.33
C GLU A 93 -10.68 5.95 1.42
N PHE A 94 -10.78 6.61 2.57
CA PHE A 94 -11.70 6.27 3.65
C PHE A 94 -12.84 7.31 3.67
N PRO A 95 -13.96 7.10 2.94
CA PRO A 95 -14.94 8.17 2.67
C PRO A 95 -15.54 8.80 3.92
N LYS A 96 -15.63 8.03 5.02
CA LYS A 96 -16.16 8.50 6.30
C LYS A 96 -15.28 9.57 6.97
N THR A 97 -13.96 9.46 6.84
CA THR A 97 -12.99 10.38 7.48
C THR A 97 -12.35 11.34 6.51
N GLY A 98 -12.38 11.04 5.20
CA GLY A 98 -11.61 11.74 4.19
C GLY A 98 -10.11 11.43 4.25
N SER A 99 -9.70 10.37 4.96
CA SER A 99 -8.30 9.95 5.01
C SER A 99 -7.90 9.27 3.70
N PHE A 100 -6.63 9.41 3.31
CA PHE A 100 -6.10 8.83 2.09
C PHE A 100 -4.81 8.05 2.34
N ILE A 101 -4.61 6.99 1.54
CA ILE A 101 -3.34 6.29 1.44
C ILE A 101 -2.98 6.19 -0.04
N THR A 102 -1.74 6.51 -0.38
CA THR A 102 -1.26 6.42 -1.76
C THR A 102 -0.04 5.50 -1.79
N SER A 103 -0.14 4.41 -2.54
CA SER A 103 0.98 3.54 -2.88
C SER A 103 1.47 3.87 -4.28
N ILE A 104 2.77 4.14 -4.45
CA ILE A 104 3.39 4.52 -5.73
C ILE A 104 4.54 3.56 -6.04
N LEU A 105 4.48 2.95 -7.21
CA LEU A 105 5.54 2.13 -7.78
C LEU A 105 6.31 2.95 -8.82
N ALA A 106 7.53 3.37 -8.49
CA ALA A 106 8.31 4.29 -9.31
C ALA A 106 9.73 3.77 -9.58
N PRO A 107 10.29 4.02 -10.79
CA PRO A 107 11.71 3.78 -11.02
C PRO A 107 12.55 4.85 -10.32
N GLY A 108 13.77 4.49 -9.92
CA GLY A 108 14.77 5.47 -9.50
C GLY A 108 15.29 6.32 -10.66
N SER A 109 16.03 7.37 -10.31
CA SER A 109 16.61 8.31 -11.28
C SER A 109 17.72 7.70 -12.15
N GLY A 110 18.21 6.50 -11.81
CA GLY A 110 19.15 5.70 -12.63
C GLY A 110 18.45 4.99 -13.80
N GLY A 111 17.12 4.88 -13.76
CA GLY A 111 16.23 4.99 -14.91
C GLY A 111 16.08 3.80 -15.87
N LYS A 112 16.84 2.71 -15.75
CA LYS A 112 16.74 1.58 -16.73
C LYS A 112 16.92 0.17 -16.18
N LYS A 113 17.26 0.00 -14.91
CA LYS A 113 17.48 -1.33 -14.32
C LYS A 113 16.24 -1.73 -13.54
N ALA A 114 15.78 -2.97 -13.70
CA ALA A 114 14.68 -3.50 -12.89
C ALA A 114 15.01 -3.43 -11.38
N LYS A 115 16.30 -3.50 -11.02
CA LYS A 115 16.80 -3.30 -9.64
C LYS A 115 16.52 -1.90 -9.08
N ASP A 116 16.24 -0.90 -9.91
CA ASP A 116 16.01 0.50 -9.50
C ASP A 116 14.50 0.78 -9.44
N LEU A 117 13.77 -0.01 -8.65
CA LEU A 117 12.32 0.06 -8.47
C LEU A 117 12.00 0.27 -6.99
N TYR A 118 11.16 1.27 -6.69
CA TYR A 118 10.82 1.66 -5.33
C TYR A 118 9.30 1.64 -5.13
N LEU A 119 8.90 1.24 -3.93
CA LEU A 119 7.55 1.40 -3.43
C LEU A 119 7.55 2.54 -2.42
N THR A 120 6.76 3.57 -2.68
CA THR A 120 6.50 4.66 -1.74
C THR A 120 5.07 4.57 -1.25
N GLN A 121 4.86 4.61 0.06
CA GLN A 121 3.54 4.73 0.65
C GLN A 121 3.43 6.06 1.39
N MET A 122 2.35 6.78 1.15
CA MET A 122 2.03 8.05 1.79
C MET A 122 0.66 7.95 2.44
N TYR A 123 0.55 8.50 3.63
CA TYR A 123 -0.62 8.43 4.48
C TYR A 123 -1.07 9.85 4.82
N GLU A 124 -2.37 10.09 4.69
CA GLU A 124 -3.06 11.31 5.05
C GLU A 124 -4.16 10.96 6.05
N TRP A 125 -3.88 11.16 7.34
CA TRP A 125 -4.81 10.82 8.40
C TRP A 125 -5.49 12.07 8.95
N HIS A 126 -6.79 12.17 8.71
CA HIS A 126 -7.63 13.25 9.23
C HIS A 126 -8.00 12.94 10.69
N CYS A 127 -7.47 13.73 11.62
CA CYS A 127 -7.57 13.51 13.07
C CYS A 127 -8.31 14.70 13.73
N PRO A 128 -9.65 14.77 13.64
CA PRO A 128 -10.44 15.88 14.20
C PRO A 128 -10.34 16.01 15.71
N GLU A 129 -10.00 14.94 16.41
CA GLU A 129 -9.80 14.86 17.85
C GLU A 129 -8.45 15.43 18.33
N ILE A 130 -7.47 15.55 17.44
CA ILE A 130 -6.13 16.01 17.78
C ILE A 130 -6.05 17.54 17.69
N LYS A 131 -5.46 18.15 18.72
CA LYS A 131 -5.16 19.58 18.73
C LYS A 131 -3.76 19.85 18.17
N GLU A 132 -3.67 20.76 17.22
CA GLU A 132 -2.39 21.16 16.63
C GLU A 132 -1.41 21.68 17.70
N GLY A 133 -0.15 21.22 17.60
CA GLY A 133 0.93 21.56 18.53
C GLY A 133 0.84 20.93 19.93
N SER A 134 -0.16 20.09 20.20
CA SER A 134 -0.24 19.31 21.44
C SER A 134 0.76 18.15 21.48
N GLN A 135 0.98 17.55 22.66
CA GLN A 135 1.82 16.35 22.77
C GLN A 135 1.24 15.19 21.93
N ASP A 136 -0.08 14.97 21.98
CA ASP A 136 -0.78 13.96 21.18
C ASP A 136 -0.54 14.12 19.68
N HIS A 137 -0.43 15.37 19.19
CA HIS A 137 -0.10 15.64 17.80
C HIS A 137 1.31 15.14 17.43
N TRP A 138 2.30 15.41 18.26
CA TRP A 138 3.69 14.99 18.03
C TRP A 138 3.86 13.48 18.18
N ASP A 139 3.23 12.88 19.18
CA ASP A 139 3.26 11.44 19.41
C ASP A 139 2.63 10.71 18.22
N ARG A 140 1.48 11.17 17.74
CA ARG A 140 0.80 10.56 16.60
C ARG A 140 1.56 10.75 15.28
N GLN A 141 2.24 11.88 15.11
CA GLN A 141 3.13 12.08 13.97
C GLN A 141 4.27 11.07 13.96
N ALA A 142 4.94 10.85 15.10
CA ALA A 142 6.00 9.86 15.22
C ALA A 142 5.49 8.43 14.97
N GLU A 143 4.33 8.08 15.54
CA GLU A 143 3.68 6.78 15.35
C GLU A 143 3.36 6.53 13.86
N TYR A 144 2.80 7.51 13.15
CA TYR A 144 2.46 7.33 11.74
C TYR A 144 3.68 7.25 10.82
N PHE A 145 4.79 7.94 11.14
CA PHE A 145 6.05 7.73 10.42
C PHE A 145 6.61 6.32 10.64
N GLN A 146 6.58 5.81 11.88
CA GLN A 146 7.00 4.44 12.16
C GLN A 146 6.13 3.42 11.43
N MET A 147 4.81 3.57 11.52
CA MET A 147 3.86 2.74 10.81
C MET A 147 4.10 2.75 9.28
N ALA A 148 4.37 3.92 8.69
CA ALA A 148 4.66 4.01 7.27
C ALA A 148 5.91 3.21 6.89
N MET A 149 6.98 3.27 7.69
CA MET A 149 8.21 2.50 7.48
C MET A 149 7.97 0.99 7.61
N ASP A 150 7.21 0.58 8.61
CA ASP A 150 6.92 -0.83 8.87
C ASP A 150 6.07 -1.44 7.75
N ILE A 151 4.98 -0.76 7.35
CA ILE A 151 4.06 -1.27 6.31
C ILE A 151 4.77 -1.35 4.95
N VAL A 152 5.56 -0.34 4.56
CA VAL A 152 6.22 -0.37 3.25
C VAL A 152 7.30 -1.46 3.19
N GLY A 153 8.04 -1.67 4.30
CA GLY A 153 9.01 -2.76 4.43
C GLY A 153 8.33 -4.12 4.32
N HIS A 154 7.29 -4.36 5.13
CA HIS A 154 6.53 -5.61 5.10
C HIS A 154 5.89 -5.88 3.73
N THR A 155 5.34 -4.85 3.08
CA THR A 155 4.76 -4.99 1.74
C THR A 155 5.81 -5.47 0.73
N VAL A 156 7.02 -4.92 0.77
CA VAL A 156 8.12 -5.38 -0.10
C VAL A 156 8.51 -6.83 0.19
N GLU A 157 8.60 -7.22 1.46
CA GLU A 157 8.90 -8.61 1.85
C GLU A 157 7.85 -9.60 1.32
N GLU A 158 6.56 -9.26 1.45
CA GLU A 158 5.46 -10.09 0.93
C GLU A 158 5.49 -10.18 -0.60
N VAL A 159 5.78 -9.08 -1.31
CA VAL A 159 5.94 -9.12 -2.78
C VAL A 159 7.10 -10.03 -3.20
N GLN A 160 8.24 -9.97 -2.50
CA GLN A 160 9.39 -10.85 -2.75
C GLN A 160 9.07 -12.32 -2.46
N LYS A 161 8.36 -12.58 -1.37
CA LYS A 161 7.89 -13.93 -1.02
C LYS A 161 6.96 -14.49 -2.10
N MET A 162 6.02 -13.70 -2.61
CA MET A 162 5.17 -14.12 -3.73
C MET A 162 5.97 -14.51 -4.98
N LYS A 163 7.08 -13.83 -5.27
CA LYS A 163 7.99 -14.22 -6.36
C LYS A 163 8.66 -15.56 -6.08
N LYS A 164 9.22 -15.73 -4.88
CA LYS A 164 9.89 -16.97 -4.45
C LYS A 164 8.94 -18.18 -4.46
N ASP A 165 7.69 -17.97 -4.10
CA ASP A 165 6.64 -18.99 -4.10
C ASP A 165 6.11 -19.30 -5.52
N GLY A 166 6.54 -18.56 -6.54
CA GLY A 166 6.14 -18.77 -7.94
C GLY A 166 4.67 -18.42 -8.21
N VAL A 167 4.04 -17.61 -7.36
CA VAL A 167 2.62 -17.23 -7.50
C VAL A 167 2.42 -15.96 -8.34
N LEU A 168 3.50 -15.25 -8.67
CA LEU A 168 3.50 -14.16 -9.63
C LEU A 168 3.72 -14.72 -11.03
N LYS A 169 2.81 -14.43 -11.95
CA LYS A 169 2.98 -14.72 -13.38
C LYS A 169 3.32 -13.41 -14.08
N ASP A 170 4.19 -13.46 -15.06
CA ASP A 170 4.29 -12.39 -16.06
C ASP A 170 2.94 -12.32 -16.80
N VAL A 171 2.27 -11.17 -16.68
CA VAL A 171 1.04 -10.83 -17.41
C VAL A 171 1.35 -9.79 -18.46
#